data_AF-A0A3R6SKD6-F1
#
_entry.id   AF-A0A3R6SKD6-F1
#
_cell.length_a   1.000
_cell.length_b   1.000
_cell.length_c   1.000
_cell.angle_alpha   90.00
_cell.angle_beta   90.00
_cell.angle_gamma   90.00
#
_symmetry.space_group_name_H-M   'P 1'
#
loop_
_entity.id
_entity.type
_entity.pdbx_description
1 polymer ?
#
loop_
_entity_poly.entity_id
_entity_poly.type
_entity_poly.pdbx_seq_one_letter_code
_entity_poly.pdbx_strand_id
1 'polypeptide(L)' 'MTMTYDKYSYRFTKVIESLGLNKEHRPHDPRKTFITRCKKADVDINALKQMVGHSIKDITESVYTVRDVEWLKKDLEKMQ' A
#
# COMPACT_ATOMS: atom_id res chain seq x y z
N MET A 1 22.06 14.02 -2.14
CA MET A 1 22.00 13.16 -0.93
C MET A 1 20.97 12.07 -1.16
N THR A 2 21.36 10.79 -1.12
CA THR A 2 20.44 9.66 -1.31
C THR A 2 19.64 9.37 -0.03
N MET A 3 18.33 9.13 -0.18
CA MET A 3 17.46 8.67 0.90
C MET A 3 17.67 7.18 1.11
N THR A 4 18.18 6.80 2.28
CA THR A 4 18.30 5.39 2.69
C THR A 4 17.16 5.02 3.63
N TYR A 5 16.89 3.72 3.78
CA TYR A 5 15.87 3.26 4.72
C TYR A 5 16.17 3.70 6.17
N ASP A 6 17.44 3.67 6.57
CA ASP A 6 17.88 4.14 7.89
C ASP A 6 17.50 5.61 8.15
N LYS A 7 17.84 6.51 7.21
CA LYS A 7 17.46 7.94 7.29
C LYS A 7 15.94 8.13 7.33
N TYR A 8 15.22 7.36 6.53
CA TYR A 8 13.76 7.40 6.52
C TYR A 8 13.17 6.92 7.85
N SER A 9 13.64 5.78 8.37
CA SER A 9 13.21 5.19 9.64
C SER A 9 13.43 6.16 10.81
N TYR A 10 14.62 6.78 10.89
CA TYR A 10 14.91 7.80 11.89
C TYR A 10 13.92 8.98 11.83
N ARG A 11 13.67 9.52 10.63
CA ARG A 11 12.71 10.63 10.42
C ARG A 11 11.29 10.21 10.75
N PHE A 12 10.88 8.99 10.41
CA PHE A 12 9.57 8.45 10.73
C PHE A 12 9.36 8.42 12.24
N THR A 13 10.31 7.86 13.00
CA THR A 13 10.25 7.84 14.47
C THR A 13 10.09 9.24 15.05
N LYS A 14 10.82 10.24 14.54
CA LYS A 14 10.67 11.63 14.97
C LYS A 14 9.27 12.20 14.72
N VAL A 15 8.66 11.85 13.58
CA VAL A 15 7.28 12.24 13.29
C VAL A 15 6.31 11.58 14.27
N ILE A 16 6.42 10.27 14.50
CA ILE A 16 5.59 9.53 15.47
C ILE A 16 5.68 10.13 16.87
N GLU A 17 6.89 10.47 17.32
CA GLU A 17 7.13 11.15 18.60
C GLU A 17 6.46 12.54 18.63
N SER A 18 6.68 13.36 17.60
CA SER A 18 6.14 14.74 17.53
C SER A 18 4.62 14.80 17.53
N LEU A 19 3.97 13.79 16.95
CA LEU A 19 2.52 13.68 16.88
C LEU A 19 1.90 12.97 18.10
N GLY A 20 2.72 12.50 19.06
CA GLY A 20 2.23 11.77 20.23
C GLY A 20 1.57 10.43 19.89
N LEU A 21 1.94 9.81 18.77
CA LEU A 21 1.37 8.55 18.30
C LEU A 21 1.95 7.35 19.06
N ASN A 22 1.34 6.18 18.89
CA ASN A 22 1.87 4.93 19.44
C ASN A 22 3.31 4.71 18.96
N LYS A 23 4.27 4.61 19.90
CA LYS A 23 5.70 4.39 19.63
C LYS A 23 6.00 3.04 18.98
N GLU A 24 5.07 2.08 19.06
CA GLU A 24 5.17 0.81 18.36
C GLU A 24 4.88 0.93 16.86
N HIS A 25 4.33 2.06 16.40
CA HIS A 25 4.05 2.27 14.99
C HIS A 25 5.32 2.15 14.15
N ARG A 26 5.23 1.39 13.07
CA ARG A 26 6.33 1.12 12.14
C ARG A 26 6.04 1.73 10.78
N PRO A 27 7.08 2.08 9.99
CA PRO A 27 6.87 2.58 8.64
C PRO A 27 6.10 1.64 7.70
N HIS A 28 6.01 0.34 8.04
CA HIS A 28 5.23 -0.66 7.31
C HIS A 28 3.73 -0.65 7.65
N ASP A 29 3.33 -0.08 8.79
CA ASP A 29 1.94 -0.13 9.24
C ASP A 29 0.96 0.60 8.31
N PRO A 30 1.30 1.75 7.69
CA PRO A 30 0.45 2.35 6.66
C PRO A 30 0.14 1.40 5.50
N ARG A 31 1.11 0.57 5.07
CA ARG A 31 0.90 -0.45 4.04
C ARG A 31 -0.09 -1.52 4.50
N LYS A 32 0.01 -1.97 5.76
CA LYS A 32 -0.95 -2.92 6.36
C LYS A 32 -2.35 -2.31 6.41
N THR A 33 -2.47 -1.09 6.89
CA THR A 33 -3.72 -0.34 6.96
C THR A 33 -4.36 -0.19 5.58
N PHE A 34 -3.58 0.17 4.56
CA PHE A 34 -4.05 0.27 3.18
C PHE A 34 -4.62 -1.06 2.68
N ILE A 35 -3.87 -2.16 2.80
CA ILE A 35 -4.31 -3.50 2.39
C ILE A 35 -5.60 -3.90 3.11
N THR A 36 -5.68 -3.69 4.42
CA THR A 36 -6.87 -4.02 5.22
C THR A 36 -8.08 -3.19 4.79
N ARG A 37 -7.92 -1.90 4.50
CA ARG A 37 -9.04 -1.06 4.03
C ARG A 37 -9.51 -1.47 2.64
N CYS A 38 -8.59 -1.74 1.70
CA CYS A 38 -8.94 -2.26 0.39
C CYS A 38 -9.72 -3.57 0.50
N LYS A 39 -9.30 -4.48 1.38
CA LYS A 39 -10.01 -5.73 1.63
C LYS A 39 -11.42 -5.54 2.22
N LYS A 40 -11.59 -4.57 3.13
CA LYS A 40 -12.92 -4.24 3.68
C LYS A 40 -13.86 -3.63 2.63
N ALA A 41 -13.30 -2.92 1.65
CA ALA A 41 -14.02 -2.26 0.58
C ALA A 41 -14.25 -3.16 -0.67
N ASP A 42 -13.91 -4.44 -0.59
CA ASP A 42 -14.00 -5.40 -1.71
C ASP A 42 -13.31 -4.90 -3.00
N VAL A 43 -12.14 -4.28 -2.80
CA VAL A 43 -11.20 -3.97 -3.87
C VAL A 43 -10.71 -5.28 -4.47
N ASP A 44 -10.70 -5.34 -5.80
CA ASP A 44 -10.22 -6.51 -6.52
C ASP A 44 -8.80 -6.90 -6.06
N ILE A 45 -8.58 -8.20 -5.83
CA ILE A 45 -7.33 -8.70 -5.26
C ILE A 45 -6.13 -8.56 -6.20
N ASN A 46 -6.31 -8.62 -7.51
CA ASN A 46 -5.25 -8.45 -8.48
C ASN A 46 -4.94 -6.97 -8.69
N ALA A 47 -5.95 -6.08 -8.67
CA ALA A 47 -5.72 -4.64 -8.56
C ALA A 47 -4.94 -4.31 -7.28
N LEU A 48 -5.35 -4.87 -6.14
CA LEU A 48 -4.65 -4.66 -4.87
C LEU A 48 -3.19 -5.13 -4.94
N LYS A 49 -2.94 -6.33 -5.48
CA LYS A 49 -1.57 -6.85 -5.68
C LYS A 49 -0.75 -5.94 -6.56
N GLN A 50 -1.30 -5.45 -7.67
CA GLN A 50 -0.63 -4.53 -8.58
C GLN A 50 -0.27 -3.22 -7.88
N MET A 51 -1.21 -2.61 -7.13
CA MET A 51 -0.99 -1.36 -6.40
C MET A 51 0.09 -1.47 -5.31
N VAL A 52 0.18 -2.61 -4.63
CA VAL A 52 1.18 -2.82 -3.57
C VAL A 52 2.47 -3.47 -4.08
N GLY A 53 2.57 -3.82 -5.37
CA GLY A 53 3.74 -4.49 -5.95
C GLY A 53 3.92 -5.94 -5.48
N HIS A 54 2.83 -6.66 -5.21
CA HIS A 54 2.88 -8.10 -4.98
C HIS A 54 2.84 -8.88 -6.29
N SER A 55 3.57 -9.99 -6.34
CA SER A 55 3.55 -10.88 -7.50
C SER A 55 2.17 -11.52 -7.70
N ILE A 56 1.75 -11.59 -8.97
CA ILE A 56 0.53 -12.27 -9.40
C ILE A 56 0.96 -13.61 -9.99
N LYS A 57 0.55 -14.71 -9.37
CA LYS A 57 0.91 -16.08 -9.82
C LYS A 57 0.01 -16.60 -10.94
N ASP A 58 -1.19 -16.05 -11.07
CA ASP A 58 -2.11 -16.42 -12.13
C ASP A 58 -1.63 -15.84 -13.46
N ILE A 59 -1.41 -16.70 -14.45
CA ILE A 59 -0.83 -16.30 -15.76
C ILE A 59 -1.83 -15.44 -16.54
N THR A 60 -3.13 -15.71 -16.44
CA THR A 60 -4.18 -14.92 -17.08
C THR A 60 -4.16 -13.48 -16.56
N GLU A 61 -4.11 -13.33 -15.23
CA GLU A 61 -4.09 -12.02 -14.57
C GLU A 61 -2.75 -11.29 -14.71
N SER A 62 -1.63 -12.02 -14.78
CA SER A 62 -0.29 -11.40 -14.88
C SER A 62 0.16 -11.08 -16.31
N VAL A 63 -0.31 -11.84 -17.31
CA VAL A 63 0.13 -11.70 -18.71
C VAL A 63 -0.94 -11.05 -19.58
N TYR A 64 -2.20 -11.46 -19.41
CA TYR A 64 -3.27 -11.09 -20.34
C TYR A 64 -4.17 -9.97 -19.80
N THR A 65 -4.08 -9.65 -18.51
CA THR A 65 -4.88 -8.59 -17.89
C THR A 65 -4.00 -7.37 -17.63
N VAL A 66 -4.27 -6.30 -18.37
CA VAL A 66 -3.62 -5.00 -18.15
C VAL A 66 -4.64 -4.08 -17.52
N ARG A 67 -4.46 -3.78 -16.23
CA ARG A 67 -5.27 -2.76 -15.55
C ARG A 67 -4.66 -1.40 -15.77
N ASP A 68 -5.40 -0.52 -16.42
CA ASP A 68 -5.04 0.89 -16.55
C ASP A 68 -5.27 1.66 -15.24
N VAL A 69 -4.81 2.91 -15.22
CA VAL A 69 -4.88 3.77 -14.04
C VAL A 69 -6.32 4.09 -13.63
N GLU A 70 -7.24 4.25 -14.59
CA GLU A 70 -8.63 4.57 -14.29
C GLU A 70 -9.37 3.37 -13.69
N TRP A 71 -9.06 2.15 -14.13
CA TRP A 71 -9.59 0.94 -13.52
C TRP A 71 -9.07 0.80 -12.07
N LEU A 72 -7.76 0.95 -11.83
CA LEU A 72 -7.21 0.91 -10.47
C LEU A 72 -7.83 1.98 -9.57
N LYS A 73 -8.07 3.18 -10.11
CA LYS A 73 -8.74 4.27 -9.39
C LYS A 73 -10.19 3.93 -9.05
N LYS A 74 -10.97 3.40 -9.99
CA LYS A 74 -12.35 2.94 -9.73
C LYS A 74 -12.40 1.87 -8.64
N ASP A 75 -11.42 0.99 -8.61
CA ASP A 75 -11.27 0.00 -7.54
C ASP A 75 -10.97 0.69 -6.20
N LEU A 76 -10.08 1.68 -6.16
CA LEU A 76 -9.79 2.47 -4.95
C LEU A 76 -10.98 3.30 -4.44
N GLU A 77 -11.81 3.81 -5.34
CA GLU A 77 -12.99 4.60 -4.99
C GLU A 77 -14.02 3.82 -4.17
N LYS A 78 -13.98 2.48 -4.19
CA LYS A 78 -14.79 1.63 -3.29
C LYS A 78 -14.50 1.88 -1.80
N MET A 79 -13.35 2.47 -1.46
CA MET A 79 -12.97 2.81 -0.08
C MET A 79 -13.59 4.11 0.46
N GLN A 80 -14.32 4.86 -0.38
CA GLN A 80 -14.97 6.13 -0.02
C GLN A 80 -16.20 5.92 0.86
#